data_AF-A0AAX3JPH1-F1
#
_entry.id   AF-A0AAX3JPH1-F1
#
_cell.length_a   1.000
_cell.length_b   1.000
_cell.length_c   1.000
_cell.angle_alpha   90.00
_cell.angle_beta   90.00
_cell.angle_gamma   90.00
#
_symmetry.space_group_name_H-M   'P 1'
#
loop_
_entity.id
_entity.type
_entity.pdbx_description
1 polymer ?
#
loop_
_entity_poly.entity_id
_entity_poly.type
_entity_poly.pdbx_seq_one_letter_code
_entity_poly.pdbx_strand_id
1 'polypeptide(L)'
;MEKRSEIKNILIIMMIVLLMIGCGQQKEGKSSVGGVSGSGLSGAMMEVGRSAENVFYAFMELLSDVLGFTAKTTTKKNDVGSYFNSLGVKLGEASKELEEVAKKAETGIDKNYSSKNLIKEAVEVTKGVLATLKGHLESLGQVGDSNLVGDAATDDKGVTAGTDALKGAFKALKGIIDIAEGAGVAKPKAGSTAVKLSNADNKDGAKILATDNKAGVNDVGKAAVILASVSGEEILASIVESTENKAVKVSTNVTASTTPLEFALGGNGAHLAQDAALASAVSGGIALRSLVKDGKLASGAADGSAGGKEEVQKVGITAANKLLGAVEDIIKKTVKNILEKAKTKIDEARNSKTAE
;
A
#
# COMPACT_ATOMS: atom_id res chain seq x y z
N MET A 1 26.01 -5.69 -2.67
CA MET A 1 25.01 -4.80 -3.31
C MET A 1 24.34 -3.87 -2.32
N GLU A 2 24.11 -4.32 -1.08
CA GLU A 2 23.49 -3.59 0.04
C GLU A 2 24.17 -2.24 0.40
N LYS A 3 25.52 -2.21 0.49
CA LYS A 3 26.24 -0.93 0.72
C LYS A 3 26.05 0.11 -0.39
N ARG A 4 25.73 -0.29 -1.63
CA ARG A 4 25.48 0.68 -2.73
C ARG A 4 24.09 1.30 -2.65
N SER A 5 23.08 0.62 -2.09
CA SER A 5 21.75 1.24 -1.89
C SER A 5 21.73 2.14 -0.67
N GLU A 6 22.44 1.78 0.41
CA GLU A 6 22.62 2.67 1.57
C GLU A 6 23.41 3.94 1.23
N ILE A 7 24.51 3.81 0.47
CA ILE A 7 25.29 4.98 0.03
C ILE A 7 24.49 5.85 -0.94
N LYS A 8 23.64 5.26 -1.80
CA LYS A 8 22.72 6.04 -2.66
C LYS A 8 21.63 6.73 -1.84
N ASN A 9 21.03 6.07 -0.85
CA ASN A 9 20.04 6.68 0.03
C ASN A 9 20.65 7.82 0.86
N ILE A 10 21.89 7.66 1.36
CA ILE A 10 22.63 8.73 2.05
C ILE A 10 22.99 9.86 1.09
N LEU A 11 23.40 9.57 -0.15
CA LEU A 11 23.70 10.59 -1.16
C LEU A 11 22.46 11.38 -1.60
N ILE A 12 21.30 10.74 -1.66
CA ILE A 12 20.02 11.39 -1.99
C ILE A 12 19.53 12.25 -0.81
N ILE A 13 19.59 11.73 0.43
CA ILE A 13 19.33 12.53 1.64
C ILE A 13 20.30 13.72 1.71
N MET A 14 21.57 13.52 1.35
CA MET A 14 22.57 14.59 1.31
C MET A 14 22.33 15.56 0.15
N MET A 15 21.81 15.15 -1.01
CA MET A 15 21.39 16.05 -2.09
C MET A 15 20.17 16.88 -1.69
N ILE A 16 19.20 16.26 -1.01
CA ILE A 16 18.01 16.95 -0.46
C ILE A 16 18.43 17.95 0.62
N VAL A 17 19.40 17.61 1.47
CA VAL A 17 19.96 18.52 2.50
C VAL A 17 20.89 19.59 1.89
N LEU A 18 21.65 19.29 0.82
CA LEU A 18 22.53 20.25 0.15
C LEU A 18 21.75 21.28 -0.68
N LEU A 19 20.59 20.90 -1.21
CA LEU A 19 19.62 21.86 -1.79
C LEU A 19 18.98 22.76 -0.71
N MET A 20 19.16 22.46 0.58
CA MET A 20 18.61 23.19 1.73
C MET A 20 19.62 24.11 2.45
N ILE A 21 20.85 24.25 1.96
CA ILE A 21 21.85 25.22 2.50
C ILE A 21 21.99 26.48 1.61
N GLY A 22 21.37 26.48 0.44
CA GLY A 22 21.48 27.56 -0.56
C GLY A 22 20.40 28.62 -0.53
N CYS A 23 19.96 29.13 0.62
CA CYS A 23 19.24 30.42 0.75
C CYS A 23 19.03 30.78 2.23
N GLY A 24 20.10 31.11 2.96
CA GLY A 24 19.95 31.41 4.38
C GLY A 24 21.19 31.91 5.07
N GLN A 25 21.85 32.95 4.53
CA GLN A 25 22.59 33.97 5.30
C GLN A 25 23.32 34.91 4.35
N GLN A 26 22.83 36.15 4.23
CA GLN A 26 23.71 37.26 3.85
C GLN A 26 23.38 38.43 4.77
N LYS A 27 24.27 38.64 5.76
CA LYS A 27 24.31 39.85 6.58
C LYS A 27 24.82 41.02 5.75
N GLU A 28 24.30 42.18 6.10
CA GLU A 28 24.41 43.49 5.46
C GLU A 28 25.83 43.91 5.09
N GLY A 29 25.95 44.48 3.88
CA GLY A 29 27.08 45.27 3.42
C GLY A 29 26.63 46.21 2.32
N LYS A 30 26.56 47.51 2.63
CA LYS A 30 26.09 48.60 1.75
C LYS A 30 26.80 48.63 0.39
N SER A 31 26.03 48.73 -0.69
CA SER A 31 26.23 49.74 -1.74
C SER A 31 25.07 49.70 -2.75
N SER A 32 24.57 50.89 -3.05
CA SER A 32 23.49 51.22 -3.98
C SER A 32 23.86 50.93 -5.44
N VAL A 33 23.03 50.17 -6.17
CA VAL A 33 22.57 50.43 -7.56
C VAL A 33 21.34 49.55 -7.80
N GLY A 34 20.31 50.12 -8.43
CA GLY A 34 18.98 49.54 -8.60
C GLY A 34 18.94 48.21 -9.34
N GLY A 35 18.37 47.22 -8.66
CA GLY A 35 17.66 46.08 -9.24
C GLY A 35 16.46 45.85 -8.33
N VAL A 36 15.25 45.90 -8.88
CA VAL A 36 14.01 45.66 -8.13
C VAL A 36 14.03 44.21 -7.64
N SER A 37 14.61 44.01 -6.46
CA SER A 37 14.46 42.79 -5.69
C SER A 37 12.97 42.70 -5.36
N GLY A 38 12.31 41.63 -5.80
CA GLY A 38 10.87 41.42 -5.71
C GLY A 38 10.37 41.23 -4.28
N SER A 39 10.55 42.23 -3.43
CA SER A 39 10.17 42.29 -2.01
C SER A 39 8.67 42.54 -1.79
N GLY A 40 7.85 42.34 -2.82
CA GLY A 40 6.39 42.49 -2.79
C GLY A 40 5.64 41.15 -2.75
N LEU A 41 4.33 41.20 -2.49
CA LEU A 41 3.43 40.04 -2.45
C LEU A 41 3.57 39.10 -3.66
N SER A 42 3.85 39.64 -4.85
CA SER A 42 4.08 38.88 -6.07
C SER A 42 5.31 37.95 -5.96
N GLY A 43 6.37 38.36 -5.26
CA GLY A 43 7.57 37.55 -5.05
C GLY A 43 7.29 36.36 -4.12
N ALA A 44 6.64 36.62 -2.98
CA ALA A 44 6.24 35.58 -2.03
C ALA A 44 5.28 34.55 -2.66
N MET A 45 4.28 35.02 -3.43
CA MET A 45 3.36 34.11 -4.13
C MET A 45 4.03 33.35 -5.28
N MET A 46 5.04 33.93 -5.94
CA MET A 46 5.84 33.20 -6.93
C MET A 46 6.68 32.11 -6.26
N GLU A 47 7.24 32.38 -5.09
CA GLU A 47 7.98 31.40 -4.30
C GLU A 47 7.10 30.26 -3.76
N VAL A 48 5.89 30.57 -3.26
CA VAL A 48 4.90 29.55 -2.86
C VAL A 48 4.60 28.61 -4.03
N GLY A 49 4.39 29.15 -5.23
CA GLY A 49 4.16 28.35 -6.43
C GLY A 49 5.30 27.41 -6.77
N ARG A 50 6.53 27.95 -6.83
CA ARG A 50 7.74 27.15 -7.10
C ARG A 50 7.94 26.09 -6.01
N SER A 51 7.66 26.42 -4.75
CA SER A 51 7.76 25.49 -3.63
C SER A 51 6.72 24.37 -3.74
N ALA A 52 5.45 24.70 -4.00
CA ALA A 52 4.38 23.72 -4.18
C ALA A 52 4.65 22.79 -5.38
N GLU A 53 5.14 23.34 -6.48
CA GLU A 53 5.52 22.58 -7.67
C GLU A 53 6.71 21.63 -7.40
N ASN A 54 7.73 22.09 -6.69
CA ASN A 54 8.85 21.25 -6.29
C ASN A 54 8.41 20.10 -5.37
N VAL A 55 7.57 20.36 -4.37
CA VAL A 55 7.02 19.33 -3.48
C VAL A 55 6.20 18.31 -4.29
N PHE A 56 5.39 18.78 -5.25
CA PHE A 56 4.62 17.91 -6.12
C PHE A 56 5.51 16.94 -6.91
N TYR A 57 6.56 17.44 -7.58
CA TYR A 57 7.44 16.60 -8.39
C TYR A 57 8.33 15.68 -7.55
N ALA A 58 8.92 16.20 -6.47
CA ALA A 58 9.70 15.39 -5.53
C ALA A 58 8.87 14.21 -5.01
N PHE A 59 7.58 14.44 -4.77
CA PHE A 59 6.68 13.40 -4.31
C PHE A 59 6.30 12.38 -5.39
N MET A 60 6.06 12.81 -6.63
CA MET A 60 5.82 11.90 -7.74
C MET A 60 7.04 11.00 -8.02
N GLU A 61 8.25 11.56 -7.89
CA GLU A 61 9.51 10.82 -7.98
C GLU A 61 9.63 9.83 -6.81
N LEU A 62 9.37 10.27 -5.57
CA LEU A 62 9.40 9.43 -4.37
C LEU A 62 8.46 8.24 -4.47
N LEU A 63 7.23 8.43 -4.95
CA LEU A 63 6.30 7.32 -5.18
C LEU A 63 6.81 6.39 -6.28
N SER A 64 7.39 6.93 -7.35
CA SER A 64 7.89 6.11 -8.46
C SER A 64 9.09 5.27 -8.05
N ASP A 65 9.93 5.78 -7.14
CA ASP A 65 11.13 5.09 -6.63
C ASP A 65 10.83 4.11 -5.49
N VAL A 66 9.77 4.33 -4.72
CA VAL A 66 9.40 3.44 -3.59
C VAL A 66 8.58 2.26 -4.07
N LEU A 67 7.61 2.50 -4.96
CA LEU A 67 6.67 1.47 -5.38
C LEU A 67 7.35 0.45 -6.30
N GLY A 68 6.79 -0.75 -6.36
CA GLY A 68 7.36 -1.89 -7.09
C GLY A 68 7.95 -2.96 -6.18
N PHE A 69 7.52 -3.05 -4.92
CA PHE A 69 7.95 -4.14 -4.06
C PHE A 69 7.45 -5.47 -4.61
N THR A 70 8.36 -6.43 -4.74
CA THR A 70 8.04 -7.78 -5.20
C THR A 70 8.67 -8.79 -4.25
N ALA A 71 7.83 -9.54 -3.55
CA ALA A 71 8.26 -10.63 -2.70
C ALA A 71 8.88 -11.75 -3.54
N LYS A 72 9.94 -12.36 -2.99
CA LYS A 72 10.71 -13.48 -3.54
C LYS A 72 10.67 -14.63 -2.54
N THR A 73 11.22 -15.78 -2.94
CA THR A 73 11.29 -16.99 -2.09
C THR A 73 12.04 -16.77 -0.77
N THR A 74 12.92 -15.78 -0.70
CA THR A 74 13.69 -15.44 0.50
C THR A 74 13.10 -14.26 1.28
N THR A 75 12.06 -13.62 0.77
CA THR A 75 11.43 -12.46 1.42
C THR A 75 10.70 -12.92 2.66
N LYS A 76 10.95 -12.28 3.79
CA LYS A 76 10.24 -12.50 5.04
C LYS A 76 8.99 -11.63 5.11
N LYS A 77 8.01 -12.05 5.88
CA LYS A 77 6.77 -11.28 6.09
C LYS A 77 7.05 -9.91 6.73
N ASN A 78 8.03 -9.82 7.63
CA ASN A 78 8.47 -8.56 8.22
C ASN A 78 9.27 -7.66 7.26
N ASP A 79 9.84 -8.20 6.17
CA ASP A 79 10.43 -7.36 5.11
C ASP A 79 9.31 -6.57 4.40
N VAL A 80 8.15 -7.20 4.17
CA VAL A 80 6.95 -6.53 3.63
C VAL A 80 6.45 -5.46 4.60
N GLY A 81 6.43 -5.76 5.90
CA GLY A 81 6.09 -4.77 6.92
C GLY A 81 7.06 -3.58 6.94
N SER A 82 8.37 -3.85 6.85
CA SER A 82 9.41 -2.82 6.78
C SER A 82 9.25 -1.93 5.55
N TYR A 83 8.84 -2.51 4.43
CA TYR A 83 8.51 -1.77 3.21
C TYR A 83 7.37 -0.77 3.43
N PHE A 84 6.24 -1.20 4.00
CA PHE A 84 5.12 -0.28 4.30
C PHE A 84 5.49 0.79 5.33
N ASN A 85 6.27 0.46 6.36
CA ASN A 85 6.80 1.45 7.30
C ASN A 85 7.65 2.51 6.60
N SER A 86 8.54 2.10 5.70
CA SER A 86 9.38 3.02 4.93
C SER A 86 8.54 3.95 4.06
N LEU A 87 7.50 3.44 3.40
CA LEU A 87 6.56 4.26 2.64
C LEU A 87 5.83 5.25 3.56
N GLY A 88 5.38 4.83 4.74
CA GLY A 88 4.76 5.70 5.74
C GLY A 88 5.69 6.83 6.23
N VAL A 89 6.98 6.54 6.47
CA VAL A 89 7.99 7.57 6.81
C VAL A 89 8.08 8.62 5.72
N LYS A 90 8.16 8.18 4.45
CA LYS A 90 8.23 9.05 3.27
C LYS A 90 6.99 9.94 3.11
N LEU A 91 5.78 9.42 3.38
CA LEU A 91 4.57 10.25 3.44
C LEU A 91 4.65 11.34 4.53
N GLY A 92 5.26 10.99 5.66
CA GLY A 92 5.50 11.92 6.76
C GLY A 92 6.50 13.02 6.42
N GLU A 93 7.56 12.70 5.68
CA GLU A 93 8.53 13.69 5.18
C GLU A 93 7.87 14.66 4.19
N ALA A 94 7.11 14.13 3.22
CA ALA A 94 6.35 14.96 2.28
C ALA A 94 5.35 15.90 2.98
N SER A 95 4.72 15.43 4.05
CA SER A 95 3.82 16.26 4.87
C SER A 95 4.55 17.44 5.52
N LYS A 96 5.83 17.28 5.89
CA LYS A 96 6.66 18.38 6.42
C LYS A 96 7.06 19.37 5.33
N GLU A 97 7.38 18.90 4.13
CA GLU A 97 7.69 19.81 3.02
C GLU A 97 6.48 20.64 2.60
N LEU A 98 5.29 20.05 2.61
CA LEU A 98 4.04 20.76 2.34
C LEU A 98 3.76 21.84 3.40
N GLU A 99 4.12 21.60 4.66
CA GLU A 99 4.06 22.60 5.74
C GLU A 99 4.94 23.83 5.45
N GLU A 100 6.15 23.62 4.90
CA GLU A 100 7.02 24.74 4.51
C GLU A 100 6.40 25.60 3.39
N VAL A 101 5.61 25.01 2.49
CA VAL A 101 4.83 25.76 1.49
C VAL A 101 3.83 26.70 2.17
N ALA A 102 3.11 26.23 3.21
CA ALA A 102 2.19 27.05 3.97
C ALA A 102 2.90 28.19 4.71
N LYS A 103 4.05 27.91 5.35
CA LYS A 103 4.85 28.94 6.06
C LYS A 103 5.34 30.04 5.11
N LYS A 104 5.76 29.70 3.89
CA LYS A 104 6.16 30.69 2.88
C LYS A 104 5.01 31.62 2.48
N ALA A 105 3.76 31.17 2.57
CA ALA A 105 2.61 32.05 2.34
C ALA A 105 2.45 33.09 3.47
N GLU A 106 2.98 32.85 4.67
CA GLU A 106 2.85 33.76 5.82
C GLU A 106 3.77 34.98 5.74
N THR A 107 4.94 34.89 5.09
CA THR A 107 6.03 35.89 5.13
C THR A 107 5.85 37.14 4.24
N GLY A 108 4.84 37.18 3.36
CA GLY A 108 4.56 38.35 2.51
C GLY A 108 4.02 39.57 3.27
N ILE A 109 4.64 40.75 3.05
CA ILE A 109 4.43 42.03 3.75
C ILE A 109 3.02 42.63 3.52
N ASP A 110 2.38 42.36 2.38
CA ASP A 110 1.00 42.77 2.09
C ASP A 110 0.01 41.60 2.30
N LYS A 111 -0.57 41.55 3.48
CA LYS A 111 -1.40 40.45 3.98
C LYS A 111 -2.81 40.49 3.41
N ASN A 112 -3.05 39.90 2.23
CA ASN A 112 -4.41 39.42 1.95
C ASN A 112 -4.65 38.17 2.80
N TYR A 113 -5.29 38.34 3.95
CA TYR A 113 -5.60 37.26 4.89
C TYR A 113 -6.35 36.10 4.20
N SER A 114 -7.18 36.41 3.19
CA SER A 114 -7.98 35.42 2.46
C SER A 114 -7.13 34.37 1.73
N SER A 115 -6.18 34.78 0.88
CA SER A 115 -5.34 33.85 0.11
C SER A 115 -4.42 32.99 0.99
N LYS A 116 -3.89 33.56 2.09
CA LYS A 116 -3.04 32.82 3.04
C LYS A 116 -3.83 31.72 3.74
N ASN A 117 -5.06 32.02 4.15
CA ASN A 117 -5.95 31.06 4.79
C ASN A 117 -6.31 29.91 3.83
N LEU A 118 -6.57 30.20 2.55
CA LEU A 118 -6.86 29.18 1.54
C LEU A 118 -5.67 28.24 1.28
N ILE A 119 -4.45 28.78 1.18
CA ILE A 119 -3.23 27.96 1.03
C ILE A 119 -3.04 27.06 2.25
N LYS A 120 -3.15 27.63 3.45
CA LYS A 120 -3.01 26.88 4.70
C LYS A 120 -4.06 25.78 4.81
N GLU A 121 -5.31 26.07 4.49
CA GLU A 121 -6.40 25.10 4.50
C GLU A 121 -6.13 23.95 3.51
N ALA A 122 -5.71 24.27 2.28
CA ALA A 122 -5.35 23.25 1.28
C ALA A 122 -4.21 22.34 1.76
N VAL A 123 -3.19 22.92 2.39
CA VAL A 123 -2.06 22.19 2.98
C VAL A 123 -2.50 21.31 4.14
N GLU A 124 -3.27 21.83 5.10
CA GLU A 124 -3.70 21.08 6.28
C GLU A 124 -4.62 19.91 5.92
N VAL A 125 -5.56 20.10 4.99
CA VAL A 125 -6.41 19.00 4.48
C VAL A 125 -5.54 17.87 3.90
N THR A 126 -4.53 18.23 3.10
CA THR A 126 -3.65 17.26 2.45
C THR A 126 -2.77 16.53 3.47
N LYS A 127 -2.19 17.25 4.43
CA LYS A 127 -1.42 16.67 5.54
C LYS A 127 -2.26 15.71 6.37
N GLY A 128 -3.51 16.07 6.66
CA GLY A 128 -4.44 15.21 7.38
C GLY A 128 -4.62 13.86 6.69
N VAL A 129 -4.87 13.88 5.37
CA VAL A 129 -5.02 12.66 4.58
C VAL A 129 -3.72 11.82 4.56
N LEU A 130 -2.57 12.46 4.34
CA LEU A 130 -1.27 11.78 4.35
C LEU A 130 -0.95 11.15 5.71
N ALA A 131 -1.31 11.83 6.81
CA ALA A 131 -1.11 11.32 8.16
C ALA A 131 -1.98 10.09 8.46
N THR A 132 -3.25 10.10 8.05
CA THR A 132 -4.12 8.92 8.21
C THR A 132 -3.64 7.76 7.33
N LEU A 133 -3.24 8.03 6.08
CA LEU A 133 -2.70 7.02 5.19
C LEU A 133 -1.42 6.39 5.78
N LYS A 134 -0.51 7.22 6.29
CA LYS A 134 0.68 6.78 7.02
C LYS A 134 0.33 5.84 8.18
N GLY A 135 -0.66 6.17 9.01
CA GLY A 135 -1.07 5.32 10.14
C GLY A 135 -1.54 3.92 9.71
N HIS A 136 -2.22 3.80 8.57
CA HIS A 136 -2.57 2.49 8.02
C HIS A 136 -1.36 1.73 7.47
N LEU A 137 -0.40 2.40 6.84
CA LEU A 137 0.84 1.78 6.41
C LEU A 137 1.68 1.26 7.58
N GLU A 138 1.76 2.03 8.67
CA GLU A 138 2.40 1.60 9.92
C GLU A 138 1.70 0.38 10.53
N SER A 139 0.37 0.32 10.43
CA SER A 139 -0.41 -0.84 10.85
C SER A 139 -0.10 -2.08 10.01
N LEU A 140 0.00 -1.95 8.68
CA LEU A 140 0.50 -3.02 7.80
C LEU A 140 1.95 -3.41 8.13
N GLY A 141 2.75 -2.47 8.62
CA GLY A 141 4.11 -2.69 9.09
C GLY A 141 4.26 -3.73 10.21
N GLN A 142 3.18 -4.01 10.94
CA GLN A 142 3.18 -4.83 12.17
C GLN A 142 2.55 -6.22 12.01
N VAL A 143 2.02 -6.55 10.81
CA VAL A 143 1.24 -7.78 10.61
C VAL A 143 2.09 -9.02 10.33
N GLY A 144 3.32 -8.83 9.84
CA GLY A 144 4.25 -9.90 9.48
C GLY A 144 5.13 -10.38 10.64
N ASP A 145 5.86 -11.47 10.40
CA ASP A 145 6.88 -12.06 11.30
C ASP A 145 8.15 -12.43 10.52
N SER A 146 9.06 -13.19 11.13
CA SER A 146 10.32 -13.61 10.51
C SER A 146 10.19 -14.78 9.52
N ASN A 147 9.00 -15.37 9.36
CA ASN A 147 8.77 -16.44 8.40
C ASN A 147 8.74 -15.90 6.98
N LEU A 148 8.92 -16.79 6.01
CA LEU A 148 8.91 -16.43 4.59
C LEU A 148 7.52 -16.06 4.11
N VAL A 149 7.45 -15.17 3.12
CA VAL A 149 6.23 -14.94 2.36
C VAL A 149 5.85 -16.22 1.63
N GLY A 150 4.60 -16.61 1.78
CA GLY A 150 4.07 -17.86 1.24
C GLY A 150 4.57 -19.11 1.95
N ASP A 151 5.12 -19.02 3.17
CA ASP A 151 5.62 -20.18 3.91
C ASP A 151 4.60 -21.33 3.88
N ALA A 152 5.11 -22.54 3.70
CA ALA A 152 4.31 -23.74 3.52
C ALA A 152 4.86 -24.86 4.40
N ALA A 153 3.96 -25.68 4.92
CA ALA A 153 4.34 -26.88 5.65
C ALA A 153 5.01 -27.90 4.72
N THR A 154 5.70 -28.89 5.29
CA THR A 154 6.35 -29.99 4.56
C THR A 154 5.50 -31.25 4.71
N ASP A 155 4.88 -31.69 3.61
CA ASP A 155 3.95 -32.84 3.57
C ASP A 155 2.90 -32.85 4.71
N ASP A 156 2.39 -31.67 5.07
CA ASP A 156 1.50 -31.51 6.22
C ASP A 156 0.46 -30.40 5.97
N LYS A 157 -0.51 -30.34 6.88
CA LYS A 157 -1.51 -29.27 6.96
C LYS A 157 -0.83 -27.91 7.19
N GLY A 158 -1.51 -26.88 6.74
CA GLY A 158 -1.09 -25.50 6.97
C GLY A 158 -1.35 -25.05 8.41
N VAL A 159 -0.96 -23.81 8.69
CA VAL A 159 -1.20 -23.12 9.95
C VAL A 159 -2.04 -21.89 9.68
N THR A 160 -3.03 -21.68 10.54
CA THR A 160 -3.90 -20.49 10.51
C THR A 160 -3.07 -19.21 10.66
N ALA A 161 -3.43 -18.16 9.91
CA ALA A 161 -2.88 -16.82 10.16
C ALA A 161 -3.26 -16.34 11.57
N GLY A 162 -2.35 -15.61 12.24
CA GLY A 162 -2.61 -15.03 13.56
C GLY A 162 -3.83 -14.10 13.51
N THR A 163 -4.90 -14.44 14.22
CA THR A 163 -6.21 -13.79 14.08
C THR A 163 -6.17 -12.27 14.29
N ASP A 164 -5.46 -11.80 15.32
CA ASP A 164 -5.38 -10.36 15.60
C ASP A 164 -4.61 -9.60 14.51
N ALA A 165 -3.54 -10.20 14.00
CA ALA A 165 -2.76 -9.63 12.90
C ALA A 165 -3.55 -9.66 11.58
N LEU A 166 -4.36 -10.69 11.36
CA LEU A 166 -5.26 -10.78 10.21
C LEU A 166 -6.32 -9.66 10.24
N LYS A 167 -6.93 -9.43 11.41
CA LYS A 167 -7.87 -8.32 11.62
C LYS A 167 -7.19 -6.96 11.46
N GLY A 168 -5.96 -6.82 11.96
CA GLY A 168 -5.14 -5.64 11.76
C GLY A 168 -4.85 -5.35 10.29
N ALA A 169 -4.44 -6.37 9.54
CA ALA A 169 -4.23 -6.28 8.08
C ALA A 169 -5.51 -5.85 7.36
N PHE A 170 -6.64 -6.50 7.66
CA PHE A 170 -7.94 -6.15 7.09
C PHE A 170 -8.32 -4.69 7.37
N LYS A 171 -8.22 -4.23 8.62
CA LYS A 171 -8.54 -2.84 9.00
C LYS A 171 -7.66 -1.83 8.28
N ALA A 172 -6.36 -2.11 8.18
CA ALA A 172 -5.43 -1.22 7.51
C ALA A 172 -5.70 -1.15 6.00
N LEU A 173 -5.91 -2.29 5.33
CA LEU A 173 -6.27 -2.33 3.91
C LEU A 173 -7.60 -1.60 3.66
N LYS A 174 -8.62 -1.84 4.49
CA LYS A 174 -9.90 -1.16 4.39
C LYS A 174 -9.75 0.36 4.57
N GLY A 175 -8.99 0.80 5.57
CA GLY A 175 -8.72 2.22 5.81
C GLY A 175 -8.01 2.90 4.64
N ILE A 176 -7.05 2.21 3.99
CA ILE A 176 -6.41 2.72 2.77
C ILE A 176 -7.44 2.95 1.66
N ILE A 177 -8.37 2.00 1.45
CA ILE A 177 -9.43 2.14 0.44
C ILE A 177 -10.42 3.27 0.80
N ASP A 178 -10.83 3.38 2.06
CA ASP A 178 -11.76 4.43 2.50
C ASP A 178 -11.14 5.83 2.31
N ILE A 179 -9.84 5.98 2.59
CA ILE A 179 -9.10 7.22 2.31
C ILE A 179 -9.03 7.48 0.80
N ALA A 180 -8.75 6.45 0.01
CA ALA A 180 -8.66 6.56 -1.45
C ALA A 180 -9.99 7.06 -2.04
N GLU A 181 -11.12 6.50 -1.57
CA GLU A 181 -12.46 6.93 -1.96
C GLU A 181 -12.71 8.39 -1.59
N GLY A 182 -12.38 8.81 -0.35
CA GLY A 182 -12.47 10.20 0.07
C GLY A 182 -11.58 11.14 -0.77
N ALA A 183 -10.46 10.65 -1.28
CA ALA A 183 -9.58 11.35 -2.21
C ALA A 183 -10.10 11.36 -3.67
N GLY A 184 -11.21 10.68 -3.97
CA GLY A 184 -11.81 10.59 -5.30
C GLY A 184 -11.20 9.50 -6.19
N VAL A 185 -10.54 8.50 -5.60
CA VAL A 185 -10.08 7.29 -6.29
C VAL A 185 -11.19 6.24 -6.23
N ALA A 186 -11.48 5.60 -7.35
CA ALA A 186 -12.48 4.54 -7.39
C ALA A 186 -12.06 3.34 -6.53
N LYS A 187 -13.03 2.72 -5.87
CA LYS A 187 -12.83 1.45 -5.15
C LYS A 187 -12.42 0.34 -6.11
N PRO A 188 -11.62 -0.64 -5.64
CA PRO A 188 -11.30 -1.83 -6.41
C PRO A 188 -12.58 -2.62 -6.72
N LYS A 189 -12.67 -3.21 -7.91
CA LYS A 189 -13.85 -3.95 -8.35
C LYS A 189 -13.83 -5.41 -7.90
N ALA A 190 -14.93 -5.87 -7.32
CA ALA A 190 -15.10 -7.28 -6.95
C ALA A 190 -15.23 -8.18 -8.19
N GLY A 191 -14.62 -9.36 -8.10
CA GLY A 191 -14.76 -10.43 -9.07
C GLY A 191 -15.75 -11.49 -8.58
N SER A 192 -16.58 -12.01 -9.48
CA SER A 192 -17.57 -13.05 -9.20
C SER A 192 -17.21 -14.42 -9.79
N THR A 193 -15.99 -14.58 -10.28
CA THR A 193 -15.49 -15.82 -10.88
C THR A 193 -15.44 -16.93 -9.83
N ALA A 194 -16.12 -18.05 -10.07
CA ALA A 194 -16.03 -19.23 -9.24
C ALA A 194 -14.71 -19.97 -9.46
N VAL A 195 -14.26 -20.78 -8.48
CA VAL A 195 -13.06 -21.62 -8.62
C VAL A 195 -13.17 -22.65 -9.73
N LYS A 196 -14.40 -23.05 -10.06
CA LYS A 196 -14.69 -23.91 -11.22
C LYS A 196 -14.64 -23.09 -12.49
N LEU A 197 -13.56 -23.25 -13.25
CA LEU A 197 -13.35 -22.54 -14.51
C LEU A 197 -13.75 -23.47 -15.66
N SER A 198 -14.89 -23.18 -16.27
CA SER A 198 -15.48 -24.05 -17.31
C SER A 198 -15.64 -25.50 -16.79
N ASN A 199 -15.07 -26.49 -17.48
CA ASN A 199 -15.13 -27.90 -17.10
C ASN A 199 -14.01 -28.32 -16.13
N ALA A 200 -13.06 -27.43 -15.79
CA ALA A 200 -11.95 -27.75 -14.92
C ALA A 200 -12.35 -27.65 -13.44
N ASP A 201 -12.22 -28.76 -12.71
CA ASP A 201 -12.52 -28.83 -11.28
C ASP A 201 -11.30 -28.39 -10.43
N ASN A 202 -11.10 -27.07 -10.34
CA ASN A 202 -9.97 -26.49 -9.61
C ASN A 202 -10.25 -26.27 -8.12
N LYS A 203 -11.44 -26.62 -7.60
CA LYS A 203 -11.82 -26.32 -6.21
C LYS A 203 -10.86 -26.88 -5.16
N ASP A 204 -10.23 -28.01 -5.47
CA ASP A 204 -9.22 -28.61 -4.60
C ASP A 204 -7.99 -27.70 -4.40
N GLY A 205 -7.77 -26.70 -5.27
CA GLY A 205 -6.76 -25.67 -5.04
C GLY A 205 -6.96 -24.92 -3.72
N ALA A 206 -8.19 -24.82 -3.20
CA ALA A 206 -8.43 -24.24 -1.89
C ALA A 206 -7.87 -25.09 -0.73
N LYS A 207 -7.53 -26.37 -0.95
CA LYS A 207 -6.98 -27.26 0.09
C LYS A 207 -5.57 -26.86 0.53
N ILE A 208 -4.86 -26.01 -0.21
CA ILE A 208 -3.60 -25.43 0.29
C ILE A 208 -3.83 -24.49 1.49
N LEU A 209 -5.08 -24.16 1.80
CA LEU A 209 -5.49 -23.42 3.00
C LEU A 209 -6.00 -24.34 4.13
N ALA A 210 -5.95 -25.66 3.95
CA ALA A 210 -6.40 -26.61 4.96
C ALA A 210 -5.51 -26.55 6.21
N THR A 211 -6.13 -26.65 7.38
CA THR A 211 -5.44 -26.68 8.69
C THR A 211 -5.76 -27.93 9.51
N ASP A 212 -6.70 -28.75 9.02
CA ASP A 212 -7.06 -30.04 9.65
C ASP A 212 -6.44 -31.23 8.92
N ASN A 213 -6.08 -31.08 7.65
CA ASN A 213 -5.49 -32.11 6.80
C ASN A 213 -4.45 -31.51 5.85
N LYS A 214 -3.52 -32.33 5.38
CA LYS A 214 -2.60 -31.95 4.31
C LYS A 214 -3.31 -31.74 2.98
N ALA A 215 -2.68 -31.00 2.08
CA ALA A 215 -3.14 -30.88 0.70
C ALA A 215 -2.79 -32.15 -0.10
N GLY A 216 -3.41 -32.33 -1.25
CA GLY A 216 -2.97 -33.30 -2.26
C GLY A 216 -1.84 -32.75 -3.12
N VAL A 217 -1.04 -33.66 -3.71
CA VAL A 217 0.10 -33.32 -4.59
C VAL A 217 -0.29 -32.38 -5.73
N ASN A 218 -1.50 -32.54 -6.29
CA ASN A 218 -1.99 -31.77 -7.43
C ASN A 218 -2.73 -30.48 -7.05
N ASP A 219 -2.98 -30.24 -5.76
CA ASP A 219 -3.80 -29.11 -5.31
C ASP A 219 -3.08 -27.78 -5.57
N VAL A 220 -1.74 -27.75 -5.49
CA VAL A 220 -0.95 -26.56 -5.78
C VAL A 220 -1.13 -26.07 -7.22
N GLY A 221 -1.19 -26.99 -8.19
CA GLY A 221 -1.41 -26.65 -9.60
C GLY A 221 -2.80 -26.04 -9.82
N LYS A 222 -3.81 -26.57 -9.13
CA LYS A 222 -5.18 -26.03 -9.16
C LYS A 222 -5.27 -24.65 -8.50
N ALA A 223 -4.54 -24.43 -7.40
CA ALA A 223 -4.45 -23.12 -6.75
C ALA A 223 -3.80 -22.08 -7.67
N ALA A 224 -2.75 -22.46 -8.40
CA ALA A 224 -2.14 -21.59 -9.41
C ALA A 224 -3.12 -21.20 -10.52
N VAL A 225 -3.97 -22.14 -10.97
CA VAL A 225 -5.03 -21.86 -11.96
C VAL A 225 -6.10 -20.90 -11.41
N ILE A 226 -6.54 -21.09 -10.15
CA ILE A 226 -7.45 -20.13 -9.49
C ILE A 226 -6.84 -18.72 -9.49
N LEU A 227 -5.58 -18.60 -9.08
CA LEU A 227 -4.85 -17.32 -9.02
C LEU A 227 -4.66 -16.66 -10.40
N ALA A 228 -4.53 -17.45 -11.46
CA ALA A 228 -4.44 -16.94 -12.82
C ALA A 228 -5.76 -16.32 -13.29
N SER A 229 -6.90 -16.75 -12.74
CA SER A 229 -8.24 -16.27 -13.12
C SER A 229 -8.68 -14.96 -12.47
N VAL A 230 -7.88 -14.41 -11.54
CA VAL A 230 -8.21 -13.18 -10.82
C VAL A 230 -7.07 -12.18 -10.80
N SER A 231 -7.42 -10.91 -10.85
CA SER A 231 -6.52 -9.77 -10.71
C SER A 231 -6.21 -9.46 -9.23
N GLY A 232 -5.17 -8.65 -9.00
CA GLY A 232 -4.91 -8.10 -7.67
C GLY A 232 -6.02 -7.18 -7.18
N GLU A 233 -6.67 -6.45 -8.10
CA GLU A 233 -7.80 -5.57 -7.78
C GLU A 233 -8.99 -6.37 -7.23
N GLU A 234 -9.35 -7.49 -7.87
CA GLU A 234 -10.44 -8.36 -7.39
C GLU A 234 -10.11 -9.01 -6.04
N ILE A 235 -8.84 -9.36 -5.81
CA ILE A 235 -8.37 -9.86 -4.51
C ILE A 235 -8.53 -8.77 -3.43
N LEU A 236 -8.06 -7.55 -3.70
CA LEU A 236 -8.15 -6.44 -2.76
C LEU A 236 -9.62 -6.08 -2.46
N ALA A 237 -10.46 -6.02 -3.50
CA ALA A 237 -11.90 -5.79 -3.36
C ALA A 237 -12.56 -6.83 -2.44
N SER A 238 -12.31 -8.12 -2.70
CA SER A 238 -12.85 -9.21 -1.89
C SER A 238 -12.45 -9.12 -0.41
N ILE A 239 -11.23 -8.65 -0.12
CA ILE A 239 -10.76 -8.44 1.25
C ILE A 239 -11.51 -7.29 1.92
N VAL A 240 -11.63 -6.12 1.28
CA VAL A 240 -12.20 -4.91 1.92
C VAL A 240 -13.72 -4.89 2.00
N GLU A 241 -14.39 -5.72 1.17
CA GLU A 241 -15.82 -6.02 1.25
C GLU A 241 -16.16 -7.03 2.37
N SER A 242 -15.14 -7.69 2.93
CA SER A 242 -15.33 -8.54 4.10
C SER A 242 -15.65 -7.72 5.36
N THR A 243 -15.98 -8.42 6.44
CA THR A 243 -16.20 -7.83 7.76
C THR A 243 -15.28 -8.48 8.79
N GLU A 244 -14.89 -7.75 9.83
CA GLU A 244 -13.92 -8.23 10.83
C GLU A 244 -14.38 -9.51 11.55
N ASN A 245 -15.69 -9.66 11.78
CA ASN A 245 -16.29 -10.86 12.38
C ASN A 245 -16.19 -12.11 11.49
N LYS A 246 -15.80 -11.97 10.23
CA LYS A 246 -15.48 -13.09 9.33
C LYS A 246 -14.06 -13.62 9.51
N ALA A 247 -13.25 -13.06 10.42
CA ALA A 247 -12.05 -13.73 10.89
C ALA A 247 -12.41 -14.92 11.82
N VAL A 248 -13.09 -15.92 11.26
CA VAL A 248 -13.44 -17.20 11.90
C VAL A 248 -13.02 -18.39 11.03
N LYS A 249 -12.66 -19.50 11.68
CA LYS A 249 -12.25 -20.73 10.98
C LYS A 249 -13.45 -21.33 10.24
N VAL A 250 -13.22 -21.89 9.05
CA VAL A 250 -14.21 -22.59 8.25
C VAL A 250 -14.57 -23.92 8.92
N SER A 251 -15.82 -24.05 9.37
CA SER A 251 -16.35 -25.26 10.04
C SER A 251 -17.38 -26.02 9.22
N THR A 252 -17.87 -25.44 8.12
CA THR A 252 -18.85 -26.03 7.19
C THR A 252 -18.44 -25.71 5.75
N ASN A 253 -19.10 -26.36 4.78
CA ASN A 253 -18.83 -26.11 3.35
C ASN A 253 -18.89 -24.62 3.02
N VAL A 254 -17.83 -24.13 2.39
CA VAL A 254 -17.75 -22.73 1.94
C VAL A 254 -18.79 -22.45 0.86
N THR A 255 -19.25 -21.21 0.79
CA THR A 255 -20.22 -20.73 -0.19
C THR A 255 -19.65 -19.53 -0.94
N ALA A 256 -20.41 -18.97 -1.89
CA ALA A 256 -20.02 -17.74 -2.57
C ALA A 256 -19.91 -16.52 -1.63
N SER A 257 -20.43 -16.62 -0.39
CA SER A 257 -20.33 -15.59 0.65
C SER A 257 -19.13 -15.77 1.59
N THR A 258 -18.35 -16.83 1.42
CA THR A 258 -17.14 -17.06 2.23
C THR A 258 -16.05 -16.08 1.81
N THR A 259 -15.45 -15.43 2.81
CA THR A 259 -14.52 -14.32 2.62
C THR A 259 -13.06 -14.74 2.62
N PRO A 260 -12.14 -13.91 2.09
CA PRO A 260 -10.70 -14.07 2.27
C PRO A 260 -10.26 -14.29 3.71
N LEU A 261 -10.90 -13.64 4.69
CA LEU A 261 -10.55 -13.77 6.10
C LEU A 261 -10.85 -15.18 6.62
N GLU A 262 -12.00 -15.76 6.26
CA GLU A 262 -12.34 -17.15 6.58
C GLU A 262 -11.34 -18.12 5.94
N PHE A 263 -11.02 -17.92 4.67
CA PHE A 263 -10.01 -18.71 3.95
C PHE A 263 -8.61 -18.60 4.57
N ALA A 264 -8.21 -17.41 5.02
CA ALA A 264 -6.93 -17.18 5.71
C ALA A 264 -6.87 -17.85 7.10
N LEU A 265 -8.01 -18.18 7.71
CA LEU A 265 -8.08 -19.01 8.93
C LEU A 265 -8.28 -20.50 8.63
N GLY A 266 -8.76 -20.85 7.44
CA GLY A 266 -8.74 -22.19 6.88
C GLY A 266 -9.70 -23.13 7.60
N GLY A 267 -9.47 -24.44 7.50
CA GLY A 267 -10.35 -25.45 8.07
C GLY A 267 -10.07 -26.83 7.48
N ASN A 268 -11.12 -27.66 7.43
CA ASN A 268 -11.07 -28.94 6.74
C ASN A 268 -11.01 -28.73 5.22
N GLY A 269 -10.11 -29.42 4.54
CA GLY A 269 -9.91 -29.32 3.10
C GLY A 269 -11.16 -29.65 2.26
N ALA A 270 -12.02 -30.57 2.72
CA ALA A 270 -13.28 -30.87 2.04
C ALA A 270 -14.28 -29.70 2.15
N HIS A 271 -14.33 -29.03 3.30
CA HIS A 271 -15.17 -27.84 3.47
C HIS A 271 -14.68 -26.66 2.62
N LEU A 272 -13.36 -26.51 2.45
CA LEU A 272 -12.75 -25.47 1.61
C LEU A 272 -12.94 -25.72 0.11
N ALA A 273 -12.89 -26.98 -0.31
CA ALA A 273 -12.90 -27.38 -1.72
C ALA A 273 -14.32 -27.50 -2.29
N GLN A 274 -14.99 -26.36 -2.47
CA GLN A 274 -16.37 -26.29 -2.99
C GLN A 274 -16.46 -25.50 -4.29
N ASP A 275 -17.27 -25.98 -5.25
CA ASP A 275 -17.51 -25.30 -6.54
C ASP A 275 -18.01 -23.86 -6.37
N ALA A 276 -18.77 -23.61 -5.29
CA ALA A 276 -19.37 -22.31 -4.98
C ALA A 276 -18.37 -21.27 -4.47
N ALA A 277 -17.14 -21.65 -4.12
CA ALA A 277 -16.12 -20.72 -3.68
C ALA A 277 -15.74 -19.75 -4.80
N LEU A 278 -15.58 -18.46 -4.46
CA LEU A 278 -15.08 -17.46 -5.40
C LEU A 278 -13.55 -17.51 -5.48
N ALA A 279 -13.02 -17.40 -6.70
CA ALA A 279 -11.59 -17.42 -6.96
C ALA A 279 -10.85 -16.25 -6.30
N SER A 280 -11.49 -15.08 -6.22
CA SER A 280 -10.99 -13.88 -5.54
C SER A 280 -10.89 -14.10 -4.02
N ALA A 281 -11.90 -14.75 -3.43
CA ALA A 281 -11.92 -15.08 -2.01
C ALA A 281 -10.83 -16.08 -1.63
N VAL A 282 -10.67 -17.15 -2.40
CA VAL A 282 -9.60 -18.15 -2.19
C VAL A 282 -8.23 -17.51 -2.36
N SER A 283 -8.02 -16.74 -3.43
CA SER A 283 -6.74 -16.06 -3.71
C SER A 283 -6.41 -15.02 -2.65
N GLY A 284 -7.41 -14.28 -2.14
CA GLY A 284 -7.25 -13.36 -1.03
C GLY A 284 -6.88 -14.07 0.27
N GLY A 285 -7.48 -15.23 0.55
CA GLY A 285 -7.10 -16.05 1.70
C GLY A 285 -5.65 -16.56 1.61
N ILE A 286 -5.22 -16.98 0.42
CA ILE A 286 -3.82 -17.36 0.15
C ILE A 286 -2.90 -16.16 0.37
N ALA A 287 -3.22 -14.99 -0.18
CA ALA A 287 -2.41 -13.78 -0.04
C ALA A 287 -2.28 -13.36 1.44
N LEU A 288 -3.41 -13.28 2.17
CA LEU A 288 -3.44 -12.93 3.58
C LEU A 288 -2.65 -13.92 4.43
N ARG A 289 -2.83 -15.22 4.24
CA ARG A 289 -2.06 -16.24 4.98
C ARG A 289 -0.56 -16.20 4.65
N SER A 290 -0.21 -15.81 3.43
CA SER A 290 1.18 -15.66 2.98
C SER A 290 1.89 -14.44 3.56
N LEU A 291 1.15 -13.41 3.99
CA LEU A 291 1.69 -12.13 4.47
C LEU A 291 1.57 -11.94 5.99
N VAL A 292 0.49 -12.46 6.58
CA VAL A 292 0.20 -12.32 8.01
C VAL A 292 1.02 -13.34 8.81
N LYS A 293 1.49 -12.91 9.99
CA LYS A 293 2.23 -13.75 10.95
C LYS A 293 1.50 -15.07 11.24
N ASP A 294 2.28 -16.08 11.63
CA ASP A 294 1.87 -17.47 11.94
C ASP A 294 1.32 -18.28 10.75
N GLY A 295 0.82 -17.62 9.70
CA GLY A 295 0.20 -18.30 8.55
C GLY A 295 1.15 -19.20 7.78
N LYS A 296 0.73 -20.44 7.52
CA LYS A 296 1.43 -21.38 6.62
C LYS A 296 0.45 -22.09 5.70
N LEU A 297 0.80 -22.25 4.43
CA LEU A 297 0.03 -23.03 3.47
C LEU A 297 0.27 -24.53 3.69
N ALA A 298 -0.73 -25.36 3.39
CA ALA A 298 -0.60 -26.81 3.39
C ALA A 298 0.11 -27.28 2.11
N SER A 299 0.90 -28.35 2.21
CA SER A 299 1.52 -29.02 1.06
C SER A 299 1.18 -30.50 1.06
N GLY A 300 1.39 -31.17 -0.07
CA GLY A 300 0.98 -32.56 -0.28
C GLY A 300 2.14 -33.54 -0.49
N ALA A 301 3.38 -33.05 -0.47
CA ALA A 301 4.57 -33.86 -0.68
C ALA A 301 5.76 -33.31 0.11
N ALA A 302 6.82 -34.12 0.17
CA ALA A 302 8.11 -33.73 0.72
C ALA A 302 8.75 -32.57 -0.07
N ASP A 303 9.65 -31.86 0.59
CA ASP A 303 10.42 -30.76 0.01
C ASP A 303 11.12 -31.17 -1.29
N GLY A 304 11.15 -30.26 -2.27
CA GLY A 304 11.76 -30.50 -3.57
C GLY A 304 10.99 -31.43 -4.52
N SER A 305 9.84 -31.97 -4.09
CA SER A 305 8.95 -32.78 -4.94
C SER A 305 7.80 -31.95 -5.51
N ALA A 306 7.15 -32.45 -6.56
CA ALA A 306 5.89 -31.88 -7.05
C ALA A 306 4.86 -31.86 -5.91
N GLY A 307 4.14 -30.76 -5.73
CA GLY A 307 3.23 -30.56 -4.59
C GLY A 307 3.91 -30.29 -3.24
N GLY A 308 5.25 -30.19 -3.22
CA GLY A 308 6.05 -29.87 -2.04
C GLY A 308 6.04 -28.37 -1.71
N LYS A 309 6.65 -28.02 -0.58
CA LYS A 309 6.57 -26.67 -0.01
C LYS A 309 7.04 -25.57 -0.98
N GLU A 310 8.05 -25.82 -1.82
CA GLU A 310 8.61 -24.80 -2.71
C GLU A 310 7.63 -24.39 -3.82
N GLU A 311 6.82 -25.33 -4.32
CA GLU A 311 5.78 -25.02 -5.31
C GLU A 311 4.62 -24.27 -4.67
N VAL A 312 4.21 -24.71 -3.46
CA VAL A 312 3.16 -24.04 -2.69
C VAL A 312 3.60 -22.62 -2.31
N GLN A 313 4.86 -22.43 -1.95
CA GLN A 313 5.40 -21.12 -1.62
C GLN A 313 5.31 -20.15 -2.80
N LYS A 314 5.61 -20.61 -4.03
CA LYS A 314 5.48 -19.77 -5.23
C LYS A 314 4.04 -19.32 -5.43
N VAL A 315 3.06 -20.19 -5.19
CA VAL A 315 1.63 -19.83 -5.22
C VAL A 315 1.30 -18.75 -4.18
N GLY A 316 1.79 -18.90 -2.95
CA GLY A 316 1.65 -17.90 -1.90
C GLY A 316 2.28 -16.54 -2.26
N ILE A 317 3.48 -16.56 -2.83
CA ILE A 317 4.20 -15.36 -3.30
C ILE A 317 3.44 -14.68 -4.44
N THR A 318 2.91 -15.44 -5.41
CA THR A 318 2.11 -14.88 -6.51
C THR A 318 0.85 -14.19 -5.98
N ALA A 319 0.15 -14.81 -5.03
CA ALA A 319 -1.02 -14.22 -4.39
C ALA A 319 -0.67 -12.93 -3.64
N ALA A 320 0.40 -12.97 -2.84
CA ALA A 320 0.90 -11.83 -2.09
C ALA A 320 1.27 -10.67 -3.03
N ASN A 321 2.03 -10.92 -4.09
CA ASN A 321 2.46 -9.88 -5.04
C ASN A 321 1.28 -9.26 -5.81
N LYS A 322 0.26 -10.05 -6.17
CA LYS A 322 -0.98 -9.51 -6.77
C LYS A 322 -1.67 -8.53 -5.80
N LEU A 323 -1.81 -8.89 -4.53
CA LEU A 323 -2.39 -8.01 -3.51
C LEU A 323 -1.53 -6.76 -3.29
N LEU A 324 -0.22 -6.91 -3.11
CA LEU A 324 0.70 -5.80 -2.89
C LEU A 324 0.67 -4.80 -4.05
N GLY A 325 0.71 -5.28 -5.29
CA GLY A 325 0.61 -4.40 -6.47
C GLY A 325 -0.70 -3.62 -6.54
N ALA A 326 -1.84 -4.22 -6.16
CA ALA A 326 -3.12 -3.52 -6.10
C ALA A 326 -3.16 -2.45 -4.99
N VAL A 327 -2.58 -2.75 -3.82
CA VAL A 327 -2.47 -1.80 -2.71
C VAL A 327 -1.58 -0.62 -3.09
N GLU A 328 -0.44 -0.88 -3.72
CA GLU A 328 0.48 0.14 -4.23
C GLU A 328 -0.17 1.07 -5.25
N ASP A 329 -0.94 0.51 -6.20
CA ASP A 329 -1.65 1.30 -7.21
C ASP A 329 -2.69 2.24 -6.58
N ILE A 330 -3.45 1.76 -5.59
CA ILE A 330 -4.40 2.61 -4.84
C ILE A 330 -3.67 3.71 -4.09
N ILE A 331 -2.58 3.40 -3.38
CA ILE A 331 -1.78 4.41 -2.66
C ILE A 331 -1.26 5.47 -3.63
N LYS A 332 -0.69 5.05 -4.76
CA LYS A 332 -0.17 5.96 -5.79
C LYS A 332 -1.24 6.92 -6.29
N LYS A 333 -2.40 6.40 -6.67
CA LYS A 333 -3.55 7.19 -7.16
C LYS A 333 -4.05 8.14 -6.08
N THR A 334 -4.14 7.66 -4.84
CA THR A 334 -4.61 8.46 -3.69
C THR A 334 -3.72 9.67 -3.49
N VAL A 335 -2.41 9.45 -3.38
CA VAL A 335 -1.53 10.57 -3.08
C VAL A 335 -1.39 11.52 -4.27
N LYS A 336 -1.39 11.01 -5.50
CA LYS A 336 -1.45 11.85 -6.70
C LYS A 336 -2.67 12.78 -6.67
N ASN A 337 -3.86 12.23 -6.47
CA ASN A 337 -5.10 13.01 -6.48
C ASN A 337 -5.14 14.09 -5.39
N ILE A 338 -4.69 13.80 -4.17
CA ILE A 338 -4.71 14.81 -3.10
C ILE A 338 -3.69 15.93 -3.34
N LEU A 339 -2.51 15.60 -3.88
CA LEU A 339 -1.50 16.61 -4.19
C LEU A 339 -1.91 17.49 -5.38
N GLU A 340 -2.56 16.92 -6.41
CA GLU A 340 -3.13 17.70 -7.52
C GLU A 340 -4.22 18.66 -7.03
N LYS A 341 -5.09 18.20 -6.12
CA LYS A 341 -6.11 19.05 -5.47
C LYS A 341 -5.47 20.17 -4.65
N ALA A 342 -4.43 19.86 -3.87
CA ALA A 342 -3.71 20.84 -3.07
C ALA A 342 -3.07 21.92 -3.98
N LYS A 343 -2.37 21.48 -5.02
CA LYS A 343 -1.74 22.37 -6.00
C LYS A 343 -2.77 23.30 -6.65
N THR A 344 -3.89 22.75 -7.12
CA THR A 344 -4.96 23.53 -7.75
C THR A 344 -5.47 24.65 -6.83
N LYS A 345 -5.79 24.31 -5.57
CA LYS A 345 -6.24 25.30 -4.58
C LYS A 345 -5.18 26.35 -4.26
N ILE A 346 -3.91 25.95 -4.19
CA ILE A 346 -2.79 26.87 -3.97
C ILE A 346 -2.66 27.84 -5.15
N ASP A 347 -2.75 27.33 -6.38
CA ASP A 347 -2.66 28.15 -7.59
C ASP A 347 -3.85 29.12 -7.73
N GLU A 348 -5.07 28.68 -7.41
CA GLU A 348 -6.25 29.55 -7.33
C GLU A 348 -6.07 30.66 -6.29
N ALA A 349 -5.62 30.32 -5.08
CA ALA A 349 -5.38 31.30 -4.02
C ALA A 349 -4.32 32.34 -4.42
N ARG A 350 -3.28 31.92 -5.15
CA ARG A 350 -2.24 32.81 -5.70
C ARG A 350 -2.77 33.74 -6.79
N ASN A 351 -3.67 33.25 -7.64
CA ASN A 351 -4.22 33.98 -8.80
C ASN A 351 -5.44 34.85 -8.46
N SER A 352 -6.07 34.66 -7.30
CA SER A 352 -7.24 35.43 -6.81
C SER A 352 -7.05 36.95 -6.67
N LYS A 353 -5.92 37.51 -7.13
CA LYS A 353 -5.58 38.93 -7.14
C LYS A 353 -5.39 39.57 -8.52
N THR A 354 -5.59 38.87 -9.63
CA THR A 354 -5.60 39.53 -10.95
C THR A 354 -6.95 40.19 -11.28
N ALA A 355 -7.94 40.06 -10.41
CA ALA A 355 -9.30 40.61 -10.57
C ALA A 355 -9.63 41.61 -9.45
N GLU A 356 -8.86 42.70 -9.36
CA GLU A 356 -9.26 43.97 -8.74
C GLU A 356 -8.50 45.13 -9.38
#